data_AF-A0A1I1BR07-F1
#
_entry.id   AF-A0A1I1BR07-F1
#
_cell.length_a   1.000
_cell.length_b   1.000
_cell.length_c   1.000
_cell.angle_alpha   90.00
_cell.angle_beta   90.00
_cell.angle_gamma   90.00
#
_symmetry.space_group_name_H-M   'P 1'
#
loop_
_entity.id
_entity.type
_entity.pdbx_description
1 polymer ?
#
loop_
_entity_poly.entity_id
_entity_poly.type
_entity_poly.pdbx_seq_one_letter_code
_entity_poly.pdbx_strand_id
1 'polypeptide(L)'
;MLFCIAFQGNRVKKETIFTTEYFRIRVDERGFINSMQNIANSSHQEFSPVDKPSPLLRLYVEEKQLYFEPVKSVYKASKNEFELNYDNGSVAVVEVDPKAKYLKLTLKSLTPHNGIDDVEWGSIQTNITNLMGEIIGVARDTSEAVNYAIGMMALNDNTLGGLSTTIGDAAPFQYIIHSPNPVQFPLPDHLHEGEIFTLGGDGISDVAFYAHKEPYYRIMYGNAAMVDEKARISIAYHSRDRDRDREVLFSLIPNMKANIPNHLEVQRVPGVDFIGSSVAFWGSPDDLALMDVIQTIVLDEGLPYPTVDGKWVKDPAAFKPDAMTHGGVYDSIISYTNRLGFKTISLYDQGFLNPDRGNKGYIDGENYEKKPINLKSGALSHLEFSELAARLGITIGRTTITNSMAPGTKDASPIPSDSIWYQQKRLLTQFIDAEDTLIYVNDPIYLDEIASWEGHTKELNMVKIGKELIHYVGVSDFAPYRLLNVTRGYWNSQKIAHHKNDTIYKLQVTVGWGYEGVIPNLQLQDEIAKYYADVCAGNGLAYYDFDGQEFLFYNGHGYYSTKRFFGTMFDRAKDLGVPYIRFTGATLSEGSWHYQSIWNVDGGKNLYDPNPENGVVRLARAKIFEM
;
A
#
# COMPACT_ATOMS: atom_id res chain seq x y z
N MET A 1 -24.05 -17.77 -68.52
CA MET A 1 -23.36 -16.90 -67.54
C MET A 1 -24.41 -16.05 -66.85
N LEU A 2 -24.91 -16.49 -65.71
CA LEU A 2 -25.74 -15.68 -64.82
C LEU A 2 -24.89 -15.39 -63.59
N PHE A 3 -24.48 -14.14 -63.41
CA PHE A 3 -23.71 -13.70 -62.25
C PHE A 3 -24.60 -13.71 -61.01
N CYS A 4 -24.28 -14.57 -60.04
CA CYS A 4 -24.78 -14.45 -58.67
C CYS A 4 -23.97 -13.35 -57.97
N ILE A 5 -24.58 -12.21 -57.68
CA ILE A 5 -24.04 -11.21 -56.78
C ILE A 5 -24.38 -11.66 -55.36
N ALA A 6 -23.37 -12.17 -54.64
CA ALA A 6 -23.47 -12.42 -53.21
C ALA A 6 -23.42 -11.08 -52.47
N PHE A 7 -24.54 -10.67 -51.88
CA PHE A 7 -24.54 -9.62 -50.86
C PHE A 7 -23.85 -10.17 -49.61
N GLN A 8 -22.59 -9.77 -49.38
CA GLN A 8 -22.00 -9.83 -48.05
C GLN A 8 -22.76 -8.85 -47.16
N GLY A 9 -23.67 -9.37 -46.34
CA GLY A 9 -24.29 -8.59 -45.26
C GLY A 9 -23.21 -8.19 -44.26
N ASN A 10 -22.87 -6.90 -44.22
CA ASN A 10 -22.19 -6.29 -43.09
C ASN A 10 -23.06 -6.52 -41.85
N ARG A 11 -22.71 -7.50 -41.01
CA ARG A 11 -23.19 -7.53 -39.63
C ARG A 11 -22.64 -6.27 -38.96
N VAL A 12 -23.51 -5.30 -38.70
CA VAL A 12 -23.18 -4.17 -37.84
C VAL A 12 -22.81 -4.77 -36.48
N LYS A 13 -21.54 -4.68 -36.09
CA LYS A 13 -21.08 -5.11 -34.78
C LYS A 13 -21.86 -4.34 -33.72
N LYS A 14 -22.44 -5.07 -32.75
CA LYS A 14 -23.24 -4.44 -31.70
C LYS A 14 -22.30 -3.91 -30.63
N GLU A 15 -22.11 -2.60 -30.61
CA GLU A 15 -21.27 -1.91 -29.62
C GLU A 15 -22.13 -1.14 -28.61
N THR A 16 -21.68 -1.09 -27.36
CA THR A 16 -22.35 -0.34 -26.29
C THR A 16 -21.53 0.90 -25.95
N ILE A 17 -22.19 2.05 -25.84
CA ILE A 17 -21.54 3.34 -25.60
C ILE A 17 -21.95 3.87 -24.24
N PHE A 18 -20.99 4.32 -23.45
CA PHE A 18 -21.22 5.06 -22.21
C PHE A 18 -20.56 6.43 -22.31
N THR A 19 -21.12 7.40 -21.61
CA THR A 19 -20.69 8.79 -21.71
C THR A 19 -20.86 9.46 -20.34
N THR A 20 -19.82 10.18 -19.93
CA THR A 20 -19.81 11.13 -18.81
C THR A 20 -19.82 12.56 -19.39
N GLU A 21 -19.57 13.59 -18.58
CA GLU A 21 -19.41 14.95 -19.08
C GLU A 21 -18.21 15.11 -20.03
N TYR A 22 -17.10 14.40 -19.75
CA TYR A 22 -15.82 14.60 -20.44
C TYR A 22 -15.32 13.38 -21.19
N PHE A 23 -15.91 12.22 -20.94
CA PHE A 23 -15.37 10.94 -21.38
C PHE A 23 -16.43 10.08 -22.05
N ARG A 24 -16.08 9.45 -23.17
CA ARG A 24 -16.92 8.45 -23.82
C ARG A 24 -16.13 7.17 -24.04
N ILE A 25 -16.72 6.04 -23.67
CA ILE A 25 -16.16 4.72 -23.98
C ILE A 25 -17.08 3.92 -24.89
N ARG A 26 -16.47 3.02 -25.66
CA ARG A 26 -17.19 2.03 -26.43
C ARG A 26 -16.71 0.63 -26.07
N VAL A 27 -17.66 -0.25 -25.76
CA VAL A 27 -17.42 -1.66 -25.46
C VAL A 27 -17.94 -2.53 -26.60
N ASP A 28 -17.10 -3.41 -27.12
CA ASP A 28 -17.43 -4.33 -28.21
C ASP A 28 -18.23 -5.56 -27.74
N GLU A 29 -18.61 -6.41 -28.69
CA GLU A 29 -19.39 -7.64 -28.45
C GLU A 29 -18.60 -8.75 -27.73
N ARG A 30 -17.29 -8.59 -27.52
CA ARG A 30 -16.47 -9.51 -26.72
C ARG A 30 -16.39 -9.05 -25.27
N GLY A 31 -16.59 -7.76 -25.00
CA GLY A 31 -16.43 -7.15 -23.68
C GLY A 31 -15.14 -6.32 -23.57
N PHE A 32 -14.62 -5.85 -24.70
CA PHE A 32 -13.43 -4.99 -24.73
C PHE A 32 -13.81 -3.55 -24.99
N ILE A 33 -13.21 -2.64 -24.22
CA ILE A 33 -13.15 -1.22 -24.52
C ILE A 33 -12.22 -1.03 -25.73
N ASN A 34 -12.78 -0.54 -26.83
CA ASN A 34 -12.07 -0.32 -28.10
C ASN A 34 -12.06 1.16 -28.52
N SER A 35 -12.62 2.04 -27.70
CA SER A 35 -12.63 3.49 -27.89
C SER A 35 -12.78 4.17 -26.53
N MET A 36 -12.00 5.23 -26.34
CA MET A 36 -11.91 6.09 -25.17
C MET A 36 -11.69 7.53 -25.66
N GLN A 37 -12.76 8.31 -25.75
CA GLN A 37 -12.76 9.61 -26.40
C GLN A 37 -12.87 10.76 -25.39
N ASN A 38 -12.05 11.80 -25.59
CA ASN A 38 -12.28 13.11 -24.97
C ASN A 38 -13.47 13.78 -25.64
N ILE A 39 -14.54 14.00 -24.88
CA ILE A 39 -15.73 14.72 -25.35
C ILE A 39 -15.93 16.07 -24.64
N ALA A 40 -14.95 16.51 -23.85
CA ALA A 40 -14.95 17.83 -23.22
C ALA A 40 -14.78 18.96 -24.25
N ASN A 41 -14.26 18.63 -25.44
CA ASN A 41 -14.15 19.54 -26.57
C ASN A 41 -14.57 18.83 -27.88
N SER A 42 -14.56 19.58 -28.99
CA SER A 42 -14.99 19.10 -30.30
C SER A 42 -13.95 18.24 -31.04
N SER A 43 -12.74 18.03 -30.50
CA SER A 43 -11.70 17.24 -31.16
C SER A 43 -12.02 15.75 -31.18
N HIS A 44 -12.77 15.28 -30.17
CA HIS A 44 -13.09 13.85 -30.00
C HIS A 44 -11.86 12.94 -30.03
N GLN A 45 -10.74 13.43 -29.52
CA GLN A 45 -9.46 12.72 -29.52
C GLN A 45 -9.60 11.32 -28.91
N GLU A 46 -9.05 10.34 -29.60
CA GLU A 46 -9.11 8.92 -29.25
C GLU A 46 -7.86 8.51 -28.46
N PHE A 47 -8.07 7.86 -27.32
CA PHE A 47 -7.02 7.42 -26.41
C PHE A 47 -6.92 5.89 -26.29
N SER A 48 -7.83 5.11 -26.88
CA SER A 48 -7.70 3.66 -26.94
C SER A 48 -6.75 3.22 -28.06
N PRO A 49 -5.71 2.41 -27.78
CA PRO A 49 -4.83 1.87 -28.81
C PRO A 49 -5.56 0.84 -29.69
N VAL A 50 -5.48 1.03 -31.02
CA VAL A 50 -6.11 0.14 -32.00
C VAL A 50 -5.54 -1.28 -31.95
N ASP A 51 -4.25 -1.42 -31.65
CA ASP A 51 -3.53 -2.70 -31.58
C ASP A 51 -3.66 -3.40 -30.22
N LYS A 52 -4.24 -2.75 -29.20
CA LYS A 52 -4.28 -3.25 -27.83
C LYS A 52 -5.57 -2.81 -27.09
N PRO A 53 -6.76 -3.24 -27.55
CA PRO A 53 -8.02 -2.93 -26.88
C PRO A 53 -8.04 -3.51 -25.45
N SER A 54 -8.81 -2.90 -24.57
CA SER A 54 -8.77 -3.22 -23.13
C SER A 54 -9.94 -4.10 -22.73
N PRO A 55 -9.75 -5.27 -22.10
CA PRO A 55 -10.86 -6.05 -21.56
C PRO A 55 -11.52 -5.28 -20.40
N LEU A 56 -12.85 -5.35 -20.29
CA LEU A 56 -13.55 -4.71 -19.16
C LEU A 56 -13.20 -5.39 -17.84
N LEU A 57 -13.16 -6.73 -17.83
CA LEU A 57 -12.81 -7.55 -16.67
C LEU A 57 -12.12 -8.84 -17.13
N ARG A 58 -10.94 -9.14 -16.59
CA ARG A 58 -10.25 -10.42 -16.73
C ARG A 58 -10.42 -11.27 -15.48
N LEU A 59 -10.33 -12.59 -15.64
CA LEU A 59 -10.30 -13.54 -14.53
C LEU A 59 -8.90 -14.13 -14.41
N TYR A 60 -8.46 -14.44 -13.19
CA TYR A 60 -7.12 -14.94 -12.94
C TYR A 60 -7.12 -16.18 -12.04
N VAL A 61 -6.28 -17.15 -12.40
CA VAL A 61 -5.99 -18.36 -11.61
C VAL A 61 -4.54 -18.28 -11.17
N GLU A 62 -4.31 -18.10 -9.87
CA GLU A 62 -2.99 -17.84 -9.31
C GLU A 62 -2.07 -19.06 -9.40
N GLU A 63 -2.58 -20.25 -9.07
CA GLU A 63 -1.81 -21.50 -9.12
C GLU A 63 -1.25 -21.78 -10.52
N LYS A 64 -1.99 -21.38 -11.57
CA LYS A 64 -1.63 -21.61 -12.98
C LYS A 64 -0.99 -20.40 -13.64
N GLN A 65 -0.94 -19.26 -12.95
CA GLN A 65 -0.52 -17.96 -13.48
C GLN A 65 -1.23 -17.64 -14.81
N LEU A 66 -2.54 -17.86 -14.87
CA LEU A 66 -3.32 -17.86 -16.10
C LEU A 66 -4.44 -16.83 -16.06
N TYR A 67 -4.51 -15.98 -17.09
CA TYR A 67 -5.63 -15.08 -17.34
C TYR A 67 -6.67 -15.69 -18.28
N PHE A 68 -7.94 -15.37 -18.03
CA PHE A 68 -9.04 -15.53 -18.97
C PHE A 68 -9.58 -14.16 -19.35
N GLU A 69 -9.64 -13.90 -20.66
CA GLU A 69 -10.26 -12.72 -21.23
C GLU A 69 -11.72 -13.01 -21.63
N PRO A 70 -12.60 -12.00 -21.63
CA PRO A 70 -13.99 -12.21 -22.02
C PRO A 70 -14.06 -12.48 -23.53
N VAL A 71 -14.72 -13.55 -23.93
CA VAL A 71 -14.86 -13.95 -25.35
C VAL A 71 -16.18 -13.50 -25.96
N LYS A 72 -17.16 -13.17 -25.11
CA LYS A 72 -18.49 -12.70 -25.50
C LYS A 72 -19.10 -11.85 -24.41
N SER A 73 -19.73 -10.75 -24.82
CA SER A 73 -20.43 -9.81 -23.96
C SER A 73 -21.87 -9.60 -24.43
N VAL A 74 -22.80 -9.54 -23.47
CA VAL A 74 -24.20 -9.14 -23.71
C VAL A 74 -24.58 -8.05 -22.73
N TYR A 75 -24.83 -6.84 -23.25
CA TYR A 75 -25.35 -5.74 -22.44
C TYR A 75 -26.87 -5.81 -22.29
N LYS A 76 -27.34 -5.82 -21.04
CA LYS A 76 -28.74 -5.80 -20.62
C LYS A 76 -29.10 -4.39 -20.14
N ALA A 77 -29.47 -3.52 -21.08
CA ALA A 77 -29.80 -2.12 -20.79
C ALA A 77 -30.89 -1.92 -19.71
N SER A 78 -31.84 -2.85 -19.56
CA SER A 78 -32.87 -2.77 -18.51
C SER A 78 -32.34 -2.90 -17.09
N LYS A 79 -31.10 -3.39 -16.93
CA LYS A 79 -30.44 -3.59 -15.63
C LYS A 79 -29.11 -2.84 -15.54
N ASN A 80 -28.68 -2.20 -16.62
CA ASN A 80 -27.34 -1.65 -16.77
C ASN A 80 -26.21 -2.68 -16.51
N GLU A 81 -26.41 -3.93 -16.93
CA GLU A 81 -25.47 -5.02 -16.66
C GLU A 81 -24.84 -5.56 -17.95
N PHE A 82 -23.54 -5.83 -17.92
CA PHE A 82 -22.87 -6.74 -18.85
C PHE A 82 -22.87 -8.16 -18.31
N GLU A 83 -23.17 -9.11 -19.18
CA GLU A 83 -22.86 -10.53 -18.97
C GLU A 83 -21.64 -10.88 -19.83
N LEU A 84 -20.50 -11.14 -19.18
CA LEU A 84 -19.22 -11.48 -19.80
C LEU A 84 -18.99 -12.99 -19.70
N ASN A 85 -18.75 -13.64 -20.83
CA ASN A 85 -18.52 -15.09 -20.90
C ASN A 85 -17.05 -15.36 -21.16
N TYR A 86 -16.52 -16.41 -20.53
CA TYR A 86 -15.10 -16.78 -20.60
C TYR A 86 -14.93 -18.24 -21.05
N ASP A 87 -13.78 -18.56 -21.65
CA ASP A 87 -13.52 -19.91 -22.21
C ASP A 87 -13.45 -21.03 -21.15
N ASN A 88 -13.17 -20.69 -19.89
CA ASN A 88 -13.27 -21.65 -18.78
C ASN A 88 -14.73 -21.98 -18.40
N GLY A 89 -15.72 -21.36 -19.04
CA GLY A 89 -17.14 -21.54 -18.75
C GLY A 89 -17.66 -20.65 -17.62
N SER A 90 -16.84 -19.77 -17.04
CA SER A 90 -17.31 -18.77 -16.07
C SER A 90 -18.10 -17.67 -16.78
N VAL A 91 -19.06 -17.10 -16.05
CA VAL A 91 -19.84 -15.95 -16.50
C VAL A 91 -19.81 -14.87 -15.42
N ALA A 92 -19.29 -13.69 -15.76
CA ALA A 92 -19.29 -12.53 -14.87
C ALA A 92 -20.46 -11.60 -15.19
N VAL A 93 -21.12 -11.07 -14.16
CA VAL A 93 -22.12 -10.00 -14.30
C VAL A 93 -21.52 -8.72 -13.75
N VAL A 94 -21.31 -7.73 -14.62
CA VAL A 94 -20.74 -6.43 -14.29
C VAL A 94 -21.84 -5.37 -14.42
N GLU A 95 -22.17 -4.71 -13.31
CA GLU A 95 -23.02 -3.51 -13.30
C GLU A 95 -22.20 -2.30 -13.77
N VAL A 96 -22.80 -1.49 -14.63
CA VAL A 96 -22.27 -0.19 -15.06
C VAL A 96 -23.26 0.87 -14.64
N ASP A 97 -22.85 1.74 -13.72
CA ASP A 97 -23.65 2.87 -13.24
C ASP A 97 -23.00 4.19 -13.71
N PRO A 98 -23.47 4.77 -14.82
CA PRO A 98 -22.94 6.03 -15.33
C PRO A 98 -23.27 7.18 -14.39
N LYS A 99 -22.23 7.84 -13.87
CA LYS A 99 -22.34 9.11 -13.15
C LYS A 99 -21.97 10.28 -14.07
N ALA A 100 -22.18 11.50 -13.58
CA ALA A 100 -21.84 12.70 -14.35
C ALA A 100 -20.34 12.77 -14.70
N LYS A 101 -19.46 12.40 -13.77
CA LYS A 101 -18.00 12.56 -13.92
C LYS A 101 -17.24 11.25 -14.17
N TYR A 102 -17.84 10.10 -13.90
CA TYR A 102 -17.18 8.78 -13.99
C TYR A 102 -18.19 7.67 -14.28
N LEU A 103 -17.70 6.50 -14.64
CA LEU A 103 -18.46 5.26 -14.75
C LEU A 103 -18.13 4.38 -13.54
N LYS A 104 -19.13 4.09 -12.71
CA LYS A 104 -18.95 3.10 -11.65
C LYS A 104 -19.14 1.70 -12.24
N LEU A 105 -18.14 0.85 -12.06
CA LEU A 105 -18.18 -0.55 -12.46
C LEU A 105 -18.18 -1.41 -11.20
N THR A 106 -19.06 -2.41 -11.13
CA THR A 106 -19.14 -3.32 -9.97
C THR A 106 -19.35 -4.76 -10.43
N LEU A 107 -18.53 -5.69 -9.92
CA LEU A 107 -18.72 -7.13 -10.14
C LEU A 107 -19.86 -7.63 -9.24
N LYS A 108 -20.98 -8.03 -9.83
CA LYS A 108 -22.18 -8.49 -9.10
C LYS A 108 -22.19 -9.99 -8.84
N SER A 109 -21.64 -10.76 -9.75
CA SER A 109 -21.52 -12.21 -9.62
C SER A 109 -20.48 -12.75 -10.60
N LEU A 110 -19.87 -13.88 -10.24
CA LEU A 110 -19.12 -14.74 -11.15
C LEU A 110 -19.63 -16.15 -10.94
N THR A 111 -20.22 -16.80 -11.94
CA THR A 111 -20.77 -18.16 -11.72
C THR A 111 -20.73 -19.00 -13.00
N PRO A 112 -20.25 -20.26 -12.91
CA PRO A 112 -19.47 -20.83 -11.82
C PRO A 112 -18.07 -20.17 -11.69
N HIS A 113 -17.46 -20.23 -10.50
CA HIS A 113 -16.13 -19.63 -10.27
C HIS A 113 -15.01 -20.37 -11.02
N ASN A 114 -15.12 -21.67 -11.26
CA ASN A 114 -14.14 -22.48 -12.02
C ASN A 114 -12.67 -22.28 -11.63
N GLY A 115 -12.40 -22.14 -10.32
CA GLY A 115 -11.04 -21.98 -9.79
C GLY A 115 -10.43 -20.60 -10.01
N ILE A 116 -11.24 -19.58 -10.30
CA ILE A 116 -10.80 -18.18 -10.30
C ILE A 116 -10.56 -17.72 -8.86
N ASP A 117 -9.40 -17.10 -8.64
CA ASP A 117 -8.92 -16.63 -7.33
C ASP A 117 -8.88 -15.10 -7.25
N ASP A 118 -8.82 -14.42 -8.40
CA ASP A 118 -8.70 -12.98 -8.52
C ASP A 118 -9.37 -12.50 -9.81
N VAL A 119 -9.84 -11.25 -9.83
CA VAL A 119 -10.41 -10.59 -11.00
C VAL A 119 -9.70 -9.26 -11.23
N GLU A 120 -9.52 -8.87 -12.48
CA GLU A 120 -8.83 -7.62 -12.83
C GLU A 120 -9.71 -6.72 -13.70
N TRP A 121 -9.90 -5.47 -13.27
CA TRP A 121 -10.44 -4.38 -14.06
C TRP A 121 -9.38 -3.90 -15.05
N GLY A 122 -9.63 -4.10 -16.34
CA GLY A 122 -8.62 -3.85 -17.37
C GLY A 122 -7.64 -5.03 -17.55
N SER A 123 -6.39 -4.80 -17.91
CA SER A 123 -5.72 -3.49 -17.88
C SER A 123 -6.21 -2.54 -18.99
N ILE A 124 -6.57 -1.32 -18.60
CA ILE A 124 -7.00 -0.23 -19.48
C ILE A 124 -5.79 0.38 -20.18
N GLN A 125 -5.69 0.18 -21.49
CA GLN A 125 -4.57 0.63 -22.32
C GLN A 125 -4.88 1.99 -22.90
N THR A 126 -3.94 2.94 -22.79
CA THR A 126 -4.07 4.29 -23.35
C THR A 126 -3.00 4.57 -24.41
N ASN A 127 -3.23 5.54 -25.30
CA ASN A 127 -2.18 6.11 -26.17
C ASN A 127 -1.43 7.27 -25.48
N ILE A 128 -1.68 7.53 -24.18
CA ILE A 128 -0.99 8.57 -23.43
C ILE A 128 0.39 8.03 -23.05
N THR A 129 1.42 8.86 -23.26
CA THR A 129 2.83 8.50 -23.01
C THR A 129 3.57 9.51 -22.12
N ASN A 130 2.87 10.49 -21.54
CA ASN A 130 3.52 11.60 -20.86
C ASN A 130 3.75 11.33 -19.38
N LEU A 131 2.71 11.26 -18.54
CA LEU A 131 2.88 11.01 -17.11
C LEU A 131 1.90 9.96 -16.62
N MET A 132 2.42 8.94 -15.93
CA MET A 132 1.55 8.04 -15.16
C MET A 132 1.46 8.45 -13.70
N GLY A 133 0.42 8.02 -13.00
CA GLY A 133 0.26 8.07 -11.55
C GLY A 133 0.07 6.66 -11.02
N GLU A 134 1.15 6.05 -10.53
CA GLU A 134 1.21 4.62 -10.18
C GLU A 134 0.51 4.26 -8.86
N ILE A 135 0.28 5.26 -8.00
CA ILE A 135 -0.39 5.06 -6.70
C ILE A 135 -1.91 4.91 -6.87
N ILE A 136 -2.53 5.74 -7.70
CA ILE A 136 -4.00 5.77 -7.87
C ILE A 136 -4.45 5.55 -9.33
N GLY A 137 -3.58 5.02 -10.17
CA GLY A 137 -3.92 4.54 -11.51
C GLY A 137 -4.40 5.63 -12.47
N VAL A 138 -3.50 6.51 -12.91
CA VAL A 138 -3.83 7.59 -13.87
C VAL A 138 -2.81 7.66 -15.01
N ALA A 139 -3.26 7.89 -16.23
CA ALA A 139 -2.47 8.27 -17.39
C ALA A 139 -2.80 9.72 -17.74
N ARG A 140 -1.80 10.60 -17.79
CA ARG A 140 -1.95 12.05 -17.92
C ARG A 140 -1.10 12.57 -19.07
N ASP A 141 -1.70 13.44 -19.88
CA ASP A 141 -0.98 14.30 -20.81
C ASP A 141 -1.19 15.74 -20.37
N THR A 142 -0.13 16.34 -19.81
CA THR A 142 -0.13 17.70 -19.27
C THR A 142 0.27 18.75 -20.30
N SER A 143 0.51 18.33 -21.55
CA SER A 143 0.80 19.28 -22.63
C SER A 143 -0.42 20.15 -22.93
N GLU A 144 -0.21 21.42 -23.23
CA GLU A 144 -1.29 22.34 -23.62
C GLU A 144 -2.08 21.83 -24.84
N ALA A 145 -1.45 21.02 -25.70
CA ALA A 145 -2.05 20.48 -26.91
C ALA A 145 -3.08 19.37 -26.62
N VAL A 146 -2.86 18.57 -25.57
CA VAL A 146 -3.72 17.42 -25.25
C VAL A 146 -4.55 17.68 -23.99
N ASN A 147 -3.92 18.15 -22.90
CA ASN A 147 -4.52 18.43 -21.59
C ASN A 147 -5.62 17.42 -21.23
N TYR A 148 -5.24 16.16 -21.02
CA TYR A 148 -6.22 15.10 -20.76
C TYR A 148 -5.66 14.00 -19.88
N ALA A 149 -6.50 13.49 -18.99
CA ALA A 149 -6.19 12.39 -18.11
C ALA A 149 -7.27 11.31 -18.20
N ILE A 150 -6.85 10.05 -18.10
CA ILE A 150 -7.73 8.88 -17.92
C ILE A 150 -7.28 8.17 -16.66
N GLY A 151 -8.21 7.81 -15.80
CA GLY A 151 -7.88 7.18 -14.52
C GLY A 151 -8.93 6.18 -14.06
N MET A 152 -8.55 5.36 -13.09
CA MET A 152 -9.43 4.42 -12.41
C MET A 152 -9.15 4.44 -10.91
N MET A 153 -10.17 4.41 -10.07
CA MET A 153 -10.02 4.45 -8.61
C MET A 153 -10.82 3.32 -7.96
N ALA A 154 -10.21 2.61 -7.00
CA ALA A 154 -10.92 1.60 -6.19
C ALA A 154 -11.99 2.24 -5.31
N LEU A 155 -13.14 1.58 -5.20
CA LEU A 155 -14.27 2.05 -4.39
C LEU A 155 -14.53 1.20 -3.13
N ASN A 156 -13.68 0.22 -2.85
CA ASN A 156 -13.72 -0.57 -1.63
C ASN A 156 -12.33 -1.10 -1.24
N ASP A 157 -12.24 -1.67 -0.04
CA ASP A 157 -10.97 -2.12 0.53
C ASP A 157 -10.37 -3.31 -0.22
N ASN A 158 -11.19 -4.23 -0.73
CA ASN A 158 -10.69 -5.43 -1.39
C ASN A 158 -10.28 -5.22 -2.85
N THR A 159 -10.58 -4.06 -3.43
CA THR A 159 -10.15 -3.68 -4.77
C THR A 159 -8.86 -2.86 -4.65
N LEU A 160 -7.77 -3.33 -5.25
CA LEU A 160 -6.43 -2.78 -5.10
C LEU A 160 -5.85 -2.37 -6.45
N GLY A 161 -5.02 -1.33 -6.45
CA GLY A 161 -4.28 -0.93 -7.66
C GLY A 161 -3.22 -1.97 -8.02
N GLY A 162 -3.09 -2.27 -9.32
CA GLY A 162 -2.13 -3.24 -9.84
C GLY A 162 -2.77 -4.39 -10.61
N LEU A 163 -1.91 -5.30 -11.08
CA LEU A 163 -2.30 -6.53 -11.78
C LEU A 163 -2.62 -7.64 -10.79
N SER A 164 -3.46 -8.61 -11.17
CA SER A 164 -3.70 -9.82 -10.35
C SER A 164 -2.44 -10.67 -10.10
N THR A 165 -1.39 -10.48 -10.91
CA THR A 165 -0.06 -11.09 -10.76
C THR A 165 0.81 -10.41 -9.71
N THR A 166 0.36 -9.32 -9.08
CA THR A 166 1.12 -8.62 -8.04
C THR A 166 1.25 -9.52 -6.81
N ILE A 167 2.49 -9.92 -6.50
CA ILE A 167 2.77 -10.82 -5.39
C ILE A 167 2.62 -10.07 -4.05
N GLY A 168 1.96 -10.69 -3.08
CA GLY A 168 1.71 -10.08 -1.77
C GLY A 168 0.81 -8.84 -1.81
N ASP A 169 0.15 -8.57 -2.94
CA ASP A 169 -0.76 -7.45 -3.17
C ASP A 169 -0.14 -6.06 -2.84
N ALA A 170 1.18 -5.93 -3.01
CA ALA A 170 1.93 -4.68 -2.88
C ALA A 170 2.88 -4.52 -4.08
N ALA A 171 2.96 -3.31 -4.64
CA ALA A 171 3.84 -3.07 -5.77
C ALA A 171 5.31 -3.23 -5.36
N PRO A 172 6.17 -3.82 -6.23
CA PRO A 172 7.59 -3.86 -5.97
C PRO A 172 8.16 -2.44 -5.96
N PHE A 173 8.92 -2.14 -4.93
CA PHE A 173 9.67 -0.91 -4.81
C PHE A 173 10.93 -1.02 -5.69
N GLN A 174 10.93 -0.29 -6.80
CA GLN A 174 11.94 -0.40 -7.85
C GLN A 174 12.03 0.86 -8.70
N TYR A 175 13.05 0.94 -9.56
CA TYR A 175 13.07 1.89 -10.66
C TYR A 175 12.41 1.29 -11.90
N ILE A 176 11.78 2.15 -12.69
CA ILE A 176 11.52 1.89 -14.10
C ILE A 176 12.09 3.03 -14.96
N ILE A 177 12.39 2.71 -16.21
CA ILE A 177 12.72 3.71 -17.22
C ILE A 177 11.44 4.21 -17.87
N HIS A 178 11.21 5.51 -17.79
CA HIS A 178 10.15 6.18 -18.51
C HIS A 178 10.48 7.64 -18.77
N SER A 179 10.63 8.04 -20.04
CA SER A 179 10.83 9.45 -20.37
C SER A 179 9.49 10.19 -20.43
N PRO A 180 9.23 11.14 -19.51
CA PRO A 180 7.97 11.89 -19.55
C PRO A 180 7.90 12.86 -20.73
N ASN A 181 9.03 13.18 -21.35
CA ASN A 181 9.12 14.01 -22.55
C ASN A 181 10.34 13.54 -23.35
N PRO A 182 10.17 12.65 -24.35
CA PRO A 182 11.30 12.06 -25.08
C PRO A 182 12.06 13.07 -25.94
N VAL A 183 11.47 14.24 -26.23
CA VAL A 183 12.18 15.32 -26.94
C VAL A 183 13.14 16.06 -26.00
N GLN A 184 12.70 16.33 -24.77
CA GLN A 184 13.51 17.03 -23.78
C GLN A 184 14.49 16.10 -23.04
N PHE A 185 14.06 14.86 -22.79
CA PHE A 185 14.78 13.84 -22.04
C PHE A 185 14.88 12.56 -22.88
N PRO A 186 15.60 12.57 -24.03
CA PRO A 186 15.75 11.38 -24.84
C PRO A 186 16.44 10.28 -24.04
N LEU A 187 15.97 9.04 -24.22
CA LEU A 187 16.62 7.88 -23.60
C LEU A 187 17.98 7.64 -24.28
N PRO A 188 19.05 7.37 -23.51
CA PRO A 188 20.30 6.83 -24.05
C PRO A 188 20.08 5.50 -24.79
N ASP A 189 20.90 5.19 -25.79
CA ASP A 189 20.78 4.00 -26.65
C ASP A 189 20.75 2.64 -25.90
N HIS A 190 21.23 2.60 -24.65
CA HIS A 190 21.28 1.39 -23.83
C HIS A 190 20.08 1.23 -22.90
N LEU A 191 19.15 2.19 -22.87
CA LEU A 191 17.94 2.16 -22.06
C LEU A 191 16.71 2.12 -22.96
N HIS A 192 15.64 1.49 -22.48
CA HIS A 192 14.35 1.52 -23.17
C HIS A 192 13.17 1.72 -22.20
N GLU A 193 12.05 2.18 -22.73
CA GLU A 193 10.82 2.38 -21.97
C GLU A 193 10.38 1.08 -21.28
N GLY A 194 9.98 1.19 -20.01
CA GLY A 194 9.53 0.08 -19.18
C GLY A 194 10.64 -0.81 -18.62
N GLU A 195 11.91 -0.54 -18.91
CA GLU A 195 13.03 -1.30 -18.33
C GLU A 195 13.07 -1.14 -16.81
N ILE A 196 13.25 -2.25 -16.08
CA ILE A 196 13.20 -2.29 -14.61
C ILE A 196 14.63 -2.35 -14.05
N PHE A 197 14.90 -1.55 -13.02
CA PHE A 197 16.18 -1.55 -12.31
C PHE A 197 15.98 -1.71 -10.80
N THR A 198 16.98 -2.31 -10.15
CA THR A 198 17.06 -2.33 -8.68
C THR A 198 17.28 -0.94 -8.11
N LEU A 199 16.80 -0.73 -6.89
CA LEU A 199 17.14 0.44 -6.08
C LEU A 199 18.56 0.33 -5.51
N GLY A 200 19.10 1.48 -5.10
CA GLY A 200 20.38 1.60 -4.39
C GLY A 200 21.59 1.40 -5.30
N GLY A 201 22.08 2.47 -5.95
CA GLY A 201 23.13 2.42 -7.00
C GLY A 201 24.47 1.72 -6.68
N ASP A 202 24.66 1.20 -5.46
CA ASP A 202 25.78 0.33 -5.05
C ASP A 202 25.39 -1.15 -4.81
N GLY A 203 24.10 -1.48 -4.83
CA GLY A 203 23.54 -2.82 -4.57
C GLY A 203 23.61 -3.28 -3.11
N ILE A 204 23.92 -2.38 -2.17
CA ILE A 204 24.16 -2.68 -0.75
C ILE A 204 23.20 -1.92 0.17
N SER A 205 22.96 -0.63 -0.09
CA SER A 205 22.15 0.23 0.77
C SER A 205 20.83 0.59 0.09
N ASP A 206 19.73 0.29 0.76
CA ASP A 206 18.38 0.69 0.37
C ASP A 206 18.27 2.23 0.43
N VAL A 207 18.85 2.91 1.43
CA VAL A 207 18.86 4.38 1.56
C VAL A 207 19.42 5.13 0.32
N ALA A 208 20.11 4.45 -0.60
CA ALA A 208 20.52 5.03 -1.89
C ALA A 208 19.41 5.02 -2.97
N PHE A 209 18.13 5.05 -2.57
CA PHE A 209 16.95 5.03 -3.45
C PHE A 209 16.92 6.14 -4.51
N TYR A 210 17.66 7.24 -4.33
CA TYR A 210 17.70 8.40 -5.23
C TYR A 210 19.06 8.57 -5.94
N ALA A 211 19.83 7.49 -6.07
CA ALA A 211 21.13 7.52 -6.74
C ALA A 211 21.04 8.01 -8.19
N HIS A 212 19.90 7.82 -8.85
CA HIS A 212 19.61 8.34 -10.19
C HIS A 212 18.81 9.64 -10.13
N LYS A 213 19.34 10.68 -10.76
CA LYS A 213 18.74 12.03 -10.82
C LYS A 213 18.09 12.33 -12.17
N GLU A 214 18.33 11.48 -13.16
CA GLU A 214 17.89 11.68 -14.52
C GLU A 214 16.36 11.52 -14.58
N PRO A 215 15.63 12.39 -15.30
CA PRO A 215 14.16 12.42 -15.27
C PRO A 215 13.46 11.15 -15.75
N TYR A 216 14.20 10.26 -16.43
CA TYR A 216 13.68 8.99 -16.93
C TYR A 216 13.86 7.82 -15.96
N TYR A 217 14.64 7.96 -14.87
CA TYR A 217 14.61 6.97 -13.79
C TYR A 217 13.47 7.31 -12.85
N ARG A 218 12.38 6.55 -12.96
CA ARG A 218 11.19 6.75 -12.15
C ARG A 218 11.14 5.70 -11.06
N ILE A 219 11.12 6.16 -9.81
CA ILE A 219 10.89 5.28 -8.67
C ILE A 219 9.41 4.93 -8.58
N MET A 220 9.10 3.66 -8.37
CA MET A 220 7.76 3.12 -8.30
C MET A 220 7.43 2.71 -6.86
N TYR A 221 6.34 3.27 -6.33
CA TYR A 221 5.76 2.90 -5.02
C TYR A 221 4.35 2.32 -5.14
N GLY A 222 3.88 2.18 -6.37
CA GLY A 222 2.60 1.60 -6.76
C GLY A 222 2.73 1.01 -8.16
N ASN A 223 1.72 0.27 -8.58
CA ASN A 223 1.66 -0.33 -9.92
C ASN A 223 0.24 -0.27 -10.51
N ALA A 224 -0.62 0.61 -9.99
CA ALA A 224 -1.95 0.86 -10.54
C ALA A 224 -1.88 1.46 -11.95
N ALA A 225 -0.76 2.09 -12.30
CA ALA A 225 -0.41 2.46 -13.67
C ALA A 225 1.01 1.99 -14.02
N MET A 226 1.21 1.56 -15.26
CA MET A 226 2.48 1.02 -15.79
C MET A 226 2.69 1.46 -17.23
N VAL A 227 3.94 1.45 -17.70
CA VAL A 227 4.30 1.76 -19.09
C VAL A 227 4.66 0.50 -19.87
N ASP A 228 4.32 0.48 -21.17
CA ASP A 228 4.83 -0.53 -22.10
C ASP A 228 6.09 -0.06 -22.86
N GLU A 229 6.67 -0.92 -23.68
CA GLU A 229 7.89 -0.63 -24.47
C GLU A 229 7.71 0.53 -25.47
N LYS A 230 6.48 0.98 -25.73
CA LYS A 230 6.16 2.15 -26.56
C LYS A 230 5.86 3.40 -25.71
N ALA A 231 6.24 3.40 -24.43
CA ALA A 231 5.90 4.41 -23.42
C ALA A 231 4.40 4.55 -23.11
N ARG A 232 3.53 3.67 -23.63
CA ARG A 232 2.09 3.82 -23.45
C ARG A 232 1.70 3.40 -22.06
N ILE A 233 0.87 4.21 -21.42
CA ILE A 233 0.45 3.98 -20.06
C ILE A 233 -0.79 3.09 -20.03
N SER A 234 -0.76 2.08 -19.18
CA SER A 234 -1.88 1.22 -18.85
C SER A 234 -2.26 1.34 -17.38
N ILE A 235 -3.54 1.12 -17.06
CA ILE A 235 -4.09 1.23 -15.70
C ILE A 235 -4.79 -0.08 -15.35
N ALA A 236 -4.57 -0.59 -14.14
CA ALA A 236 -5.18 -1.84 -13.68
C ALA A 236 -5.53 -1.78 -12.19
N TYR A 237 -6.64 -2.42 -11.86
CA TYR A 237 -7.03 -2.72 -10.48
C TYR A 237 -7.47 -4.17 -10.43
N HIS A 238 -7.26 -4.83 -9.30
CA HIS A 238 -7.64 -6.22 -9.11
C HIS A 238 -8.33 -6.44 -7.76
N SER A 239 -8.97 -7.59 -7.60
CA SER A 239 -9.63 -7.96 -6.35
C SER A 239 -9.62 -9.48 -6.18
N ARG A 240 -9.21 -9.93 -5.00
CA ARG A 240 -8.91 -11.34 -4.73
C ARG A 240 -9.94 -11.99 -3.82
N ASP A 241 -10.16 -13.28 -4.01
CA ASP A 241 -10.73 -14.17 -3.01
C ASP A 241 -9.73 -14.37 -1.86
N ARG A 242 -10.03 -13.74 -0.71
CA ARG A 242 -9.21 -13.84 0.50
C ARG A 242 -9.75 -14.92 1.43
N ASP A 243 -10.87 -15.57 1.12
CA ASP A 243 -11.51 -16.59 1.92
C ASP A 243 -10.96 -18.00 1.62
N ARG A 244 -9.65 -18.08 1.35
CA ARG A 244 -8.93 -19.30 0.99
C ARG A 244 -7.50 -19.29 1.51
N ASP A 245 -6.88 -20.47 1.51
CA ASP A 245 -5.46 -20.59 1.79
C ASP A 245 -4.64 -20.11 0.59
N ARG A 246 -3.54 -19.41 0.87
CA ARG A 246 -2.63 -18.85 -0.12
C ARG A 246 -1.22 -18.79 0.48
N GLU A 247 -0.23 -19.07 -0.34
CA GLU A 247 1.18 -18.84 -0.02
C GLU A 247 1.77 -17.91 -1.09
N VAL A 248 2.62 -16.97 -0.68
CA VAL A 248 3.30 -16.03 -1.58
C VAL A 248 4.80 -16.06 -1.34
N LEU A 249 5.58 -15.88 -2.40
CA LEU A 249 7.03 -15.68 -2.33
C LEU A 249 7.34 -14.17 -2.44
N PHE A 250 7.42 -13.49 -1.31
CA PHE A 250 7.33 -12.03 -1.26
C PHE A 250 8.63 -11.34 -0.84
N SER A 251 8.98 -10.27 -1.55
CA SER A 251 9.87 -9.20 -1.12
C SER A 251 9.36 -7.88 -1.68
N LEU A 252 9.44 -6.80 -0.88
CA LEU A 252 9.07 -5.46 -1.37
C LEU A 252 10.10 -4.94 -2.38
N ILE A 253 11.38 -5.32 -2.26
CA ILE A 253 12.46 -4.89 -3.17
C ILE A 253 13.06 -6.13 -3.85
N PRO A 254 12.31 -6.83 -4.72
CA PRO A 254 12.69 -8.15 -5.21
C PRO A 254 13.90 -8.15 -6.14
N ASN A 255 14.30 -6.99 -6.68
CA ASN A 255 15.42 -6.86 -7.60
C ASN A 255 16.75 -6.54 -6.89
N MET A 256 16.73 -6.31 -5.58
CA MET A 256 17.94 -6.05 -4.81
C MET A 256 18.51 -7.36 -4.28
N LYS A 257 19.78 -7.64 -4.60
CA LYS A 257 20.45 -8.90 -4.22
C LYS A 257 20.41 -9.20 -2.71
N ALA A 258 20.41 -8.15 -1.87
CA ALA A 258 20.34 -8.27 -0.42
C ALA A 258 18.94 -8.69 0.08
N ASN A 259 17.89 -8.57 -0.75
CA ASN A 259 16.50 -8.78 -0.37
C ASN A 259 15.95 -10.01 -1.11
N ILE A 260 16.09 -11.17 -0.47
CA ILE A 260 15.63 -12.46 -0.96
C ILE A 260 14.17 -12.64 -0.55
N PRO A 261 13.25 -12.93 -1.48
CA PRO A 261 11.87 -13.23 -1.13
C PRO A 261 11.73 -14.40 -0.14
N ASN A 262 10.76 -14.32 0.77
CA ASN A 262 10.39 -15.42 1.67
C ASN A 262 9.03 -16.03 1.32
N HIS A 263 8.86 -17.31 1.64
CA HIS A 263 7.56 -17.97 1.54
C HIS A 263 6.69 -17.63 2.75
N LEU A 264 5.56 -16.97 2.49
CA LEU A 264 4.60 -16.54 3.49
C LEU A 264 3.26 -17.23 3.25
N GLU A 265 2.82 -18.06 4.20
CA GLU A 265 1.39 -18.32 4.34
C GLU A 265 0.68 -16.96 4.54
N VAL A 266 -0.45 -16.74 3.85
CA VAL A 266 -1.26 -15.52 3.95
C VAL A 266 -2.53 -15.83 4.72
N GLN A 267 -2.97 -14.90 5.58
CA GLN A 267 -4.14 -15.11 6.41
C GLN A 267 -5.41 -15.25 5.57
N ARG A 268 -6.14 -16.34 5.76
CA ARG A 268 -7.53 -16.42 5.28
C ARG A 268 -8.39 -15.36 5.96
N VAL A 269 -9.19 -14.63 5.19
CA VAL A 269 -10.13 -13.62 5.67
C VAL A 269 -11.56 -14.07 5.34
N PRO A 270 -12.28 -14.68 6.30
CA PRO A 270 -13.62 -15.22 6.07
C PRO A 270 -14.60 -14.21 5.49
N GLY A 271 -15.31 -14.61 4.43
CA GLY A 271 -16.34 -13.79 3.79
C GLY A 271 -15.83 -12.60 2.97
N VAL A 272 -14.52 -12.49 2.73
CA VAL A 272 -13.94 -11.45 1.86
C VAL A 272 -13.51 -12.08 0.54
N ASP A 273 -14.31 -11.85 -0.50
CA ASP A 273 -14.00 -12.25 -1.87
C ASP A 273 -14.06 -11.07 -2.85
N PHE A 274 -13.87 -11.36 -4.14
CA PHE A 274 -13.89 -10.35 -5.20
C PHE A 274 -15.29 -9.91 -5.62
N ILE A 275 -16.37 -10.53 -5.11
CA ILE A 275 -17.73 -10.10 -5.41
C ILE A 275 -18.02 -8.79 -4.71
N GLY A 276 -18.58 -7.84 -5.44
CA GLY A 276 -18.70 -6.45 -4.98
C GLY A 276 -17.45 -5.61 -5.23
N SER A 277 -16.36 -6.17 -5.78
CA SER A 277 -15.23 -5.39 -6.30
C SER A 277 -15.76 -4.26 -7.20
N SER A 278 -15.25 -3.05 -7.01
CA SER A 278 -15.79 -1.88 -7.68
C SER A 278 -14.74 -0.82 -7.92
N VAL A 279 -14.82 -0.19 -9.10
CA VAL A 279 -13.95 0.91 -9.53
C VAL A 279 -14.76 2.07 -10.12
N ALA A 280 -14.26 3.29 -9.97
CA ALA A 280 -14.69 4.45 -10.72
C ALA A 280 -13.73 4.67 -11.89
N PHE A 281 -14.20 4.47 -13.12
CA PHE A 281 -13.43 4.69 -14.35
C PHE A 281 -13.79 6.03 -14.97
N TRP A 282 -12.79 6.87 -15.26
CA TRP A 282 -13.03 8.26 -15.63
C TRP A 282 -12.00 8.79 -16.65
N GLY A 283 -12.37 9.89 -17.30
CA GLY A 283 -11.48 10.69 -18.12
C GLY A 283 -11.91 12.16 -18.07
N SER A 284 -10.97 13.10 -18.13
CA SER A 284 -11.23 14.54 -18.05
C SER A 284 -10.06 15.36 -18.58
N PRO A 285 -10.25 16.67 -18.82
CA PRO A 285 -9.12 17.60 -18.81
C PRO A 285 -8.25 17.39 -17.57
N ASP A 286 -6.93 17.42 -17.73
CA ASP A 286 -5.98 17.08 -16.65
C ASP A 286 -6.07 18.09 -15.50
N ASP A 287 -6.22 19.37 -15.83
CA ASP A 287 -6.38 20.48 -14.89
C ASP A 287 -7.65 20.40 -14.03
N LEU A 288 -8.65 19.61 -14.46
CA LEU A 288 -9.89 19.36 -13.72
C LEU A 288 -9.87 18.03 -12.95
N ALA A 289 -8.93 17.13 -13.25
CA ALA A 289 -8.97 15.74 -12.79
C ALA A 289 -9.05 15.63 -11.26
N LEU A 290 -8.21 16.34 -10.51
CA LEU A 290 -8.15 16.24 -9.05
C LEU A 290 -9.38 16.84 -8.36
N MET A 291 -9.65 18.11 -8.64
CA MET A 291 -10.59 18.91 -7.83
C MET A 291 -12.02 18.86 -8.36
N ASP A 292 -12.26 18.46 -9.60
CA ASP A 292 -13.61 18.24 -10.13
C ASP A 292 -13.95 16.75 -10.13
N VAL A 293 -13.14 15.90 -10.78
CA VAL A 293 -13.51 14.49 -10.98
C VAL A 293 -13.20 13.61 -9.76
N ILE A 294 -11.95 13.54 -9.32
CA ILE A 294 -11.52 12.66 -8.23
C ILE A 294 -12.18 13.08 -6.91
N GLN A 295 -12.24 14.37 -6.61
CA GLN A 295 -12.96 14.88 -5.43
C GLN A 295 -14.44 14.46 -5.46
N THR A 296 -15.12 14.56 -6.61
CA THR A 296 -16.51 14.11 -6.75
C THR A 296 -16.65 12.61 -6.51
N ILE A 297 -15.75 11.79 -7.08
CA ILE A 297 -15.73 10.34 -6.81
C ILE A 297 -15.61 10.07 -5.31
N VAL A 298 -14.65 10.72 -4.64
CA VAL A 298 -14.41 10.51 -3.20
C VAL A 298 -15.64 10.85 -2.38
N LEU A 299 -16.31 11.97 -2.67
CA LEU A 299 -17.49 12.42 -1.94
C LEU A 299 -18.73 11.56 -2.25
N ASP A 300 -19.00 11.28 -3.52
CA ASP A 300 -20.20 10.54 -3.96
C ASP A 300 -20.16 9.06 -3.53
N GLU A 301 -18.97 8.46 -3.51
CA GLU A 301 -18.76 7.05 -3.17
C GLU A 301 -18.42 6.84 -1.69
N GLY A 302 -18.38 7.91 -0.88
CA GLY A 302 -18.14 7.83 0.55
C GLY A 302 -16.73 7.38 0.93
N LEU A 303 -15.74 7.64 0.07
CA LEU A 303 -14.34 7.36 0.35
C LEU A 303 -13.78 8.38 1.37
N PRO A 304 -12.64 8.09 2.00
CA PRO A 304 -12.13 8.96 3.05
C PRO A 304 -11.77 10.36 2.52
N TYR A 305 -12.32 11.38 3.19
CA TYR A 305 -12.15 12.80 2.88
C TYR A 305 -11.67 13.57 4.12
N PRO A 306 -10.48 13.26 4.67
CA PRO A 306 -9.97 14.01 5.80
C PRO A 306 -9.64 15.44 5.39
N THR A 307 -9.85 16.38 6.31
CA THR A 307 -9.59 17.81 6.07
C THR A 307 -8.60 18.37 7.08
N VAL A 308 -7.74 19.27 6.62
CA VAL A 308 -6.89 20.12 7.45
C VAL A 308 -7.22 21.58 7.15
N ASP A 309 -7.48 22.38 8.18
CA ASP A 309 -7.92 23.78 8.05
C ASP A 309 -9.12 23.97 7.10
N GLY A 310 -10.08 23.04 7.11
CA GLY A 310 -11.29 23.08 6.28
C GLY A 310 -11.08 22.72 4.81
N LYS A 311 -9.87 22.33 4.40
CA LYS A 311 -9.56 21.86 3.05
C LYS A 311 -9.26 20.37 3.04
N TRP A 312 -9.64 19.69 1.98
CA TRP A 312 -9.27 18.29 1.78
C TRP A 312 -7.75 18.14 1.77
N VAL A 313 -7.24 17.07 2.38
CA VAL A 313 -5.78 16.83 2.44
C VAL A 313 -5.11 16.67 1.07
N LYS A 314 -5.89 16.39 0.02
CA LYS A 314 -5.38 16.32 -1.36
C LYS A 314 -5.53 17.61 -2.14
N ASP A 315 -6.24 18.61 -1.62
CA ASP A 315 -6.25 19.94 -2.22
C ASP A 315 -4.81 20.51 -2.15
N PRO A 316 -4.16 20.85 -3.28
CA PRO A 316 -2.82 21.42 -3.27
C PRO A 316 -2.70 22.69 -2.40
N ALA A 317 -3.79 23.45 -2.25
CA ALA A 317 -3.85 24.64 -1.41
C ALA A 317 -3.99 24.32 0.10
N ALA A 318 -4.07 23.05 0.49
CA ALA A 318 -4.04 22.59 1.88
C ALA A 318 -2.60 22.33 2.38
N PHE A 319 -1.61 22.25 1.48
CA PHE A 319 -0.25 21.94 1.86
C PHE A 319 0.35 23.01 2.80
N LYS A 320 0.92 22.53 3.91
CA LYS A 320 1.69 23.32 4.87
C LYS A 320 2.85 22.47 5.39
N PRO A 321 4.06 23.05 5.57
CA PRO A 321 5.16 22.36 6.24
C PRO A 321 4.90 22.15 7.73
N ASP A 322 5.61 21.18 8.29
CA ASP A 322 5.62 20.87 9.72
C ASP A 322 6.95 21.30 10.36
N ALA A 323 6.92 21.68 11.63
CA ALA A 323 8.14 21.97 12.40
C ALA A 323 8.70 20.67 12.98
N MET A 324 10.02 20.54 13.07
CA MET A 324 10.69 19.38 13.67
C MET A 324 11.54 19.83 14.84
N THR A 325 11.52 19.06 15.93
CA THR A 325 12.38 19.32 17.07
C THR A 325 13.73 18.63 16.94
N HIS A 326 14.76 19.30 17.47
CA HIS A 326 16.09 18.75 17.63
C HIS A 326 16.77 19.35 18.87
N GLY A 327 17.61 18.56 19.55
CA GLY A 327 18.41 19.03 20.68
C GLY A 327 17.77 18.87 22.06
N GLY A 328 16.55 18.32 22.17
CA GLY A 328 15.98 17.87 23.44
C GLY A 328 15.53 18.96 24.43
N VAL A 329 15.41 20.21 23.99
CA VAL A 329 14.90 21.36 24.78
C VAL A 329 13.88 22.14 23.95
N TYR A 330 12.66 22.32 24.50
CA TYR A 330 11.46 22.67 23.71
C TYR A 330 10.91 24.08 23.94
N ASP A 331 11.60 24.94 24.69
CA ASP A 331 11.11 26.27 25.09
C ASP A 331 10.61 27.14 23.91
N SER A 332 11.21 27.01 22.75
CA SER A 332 11.01 27.95 21.64
C SER A 332 10.13 27.40 20.51
N ILE A 333 9.97 26.07 20.40
CA ILE A 333 9.40 25.45 19.20
C ILE A 333 7.97 25.89 18.92
N ILE A 334 7.12 26.02 19.95
CA ILE A 334 5.73 26.49 19.80
C ILE A 334 5.71 27.92 19.23
N SER A 335 6.55 28.80 19.77
CA SER A 335 6.64 30.21 19.34
C SER A 335 7.15 30.31 17.89
N TYR A 336 8.21 29.58 17.53
CA TYR A 336 8.73 29.57 16.17
C TYR A 336 7.71 28.99 15.17
N THR A 337 7.10 27.86 15.50
CA THR A 337 6.06 27.22 14.67
C THR A 337 4.92 28.19 14.38
N ASN A 338 4.43 28.88 15.41
CA ASN A 338 3.37 29.89 15.24
C ASN A 338 3.80 31.06 14.36
N ARG A 339 5.02 31.59 14.56
CA ARG A 339 5.55 32.73 13.77
C ARG A 339 5.78 32.38 12.30
N LEU A 340 6.10 31.11 12.01
CA LEU A 340 6.23 30.58 10.65
C LEU A 340 4.88 30.26 10.00
N GLY A 341 3.79 30.27 10.77
CA GLY A 341 2.45 29.92 10.30
C GLY A 341 2.23 28.40 10.12
N PHE A 342 3.13 27.58 10.66
CA PHE A 342 3.00 26.12 10.65
C PHE A 342 1.97 25.66 11.68
N LYS A 343 1.43 24.46 11.49
CA LYS A 343 0.30 23.92 12.28
C LYS A 343 0.60 22.64 13.05
N THR A 344 1.80 22.11 12.89
CA THR A 344 2.20 20.84 13.47
C THR A 344 3.65 20.90 13.92
N ILE A 345 3.95 20.23 15.03
CA ILE A 345 5.30 19.97 15.52
C ILE A 345 5.51 18.45 15.59
N SER A 346 6.48 17.95 14.83
CA SER A 346 7.03 16.60 14.98
C SER A 346 8.06 16.59 16.10
N LEU A 347 7.74 15.90 17.21
CA LEU A 347 8.64 15.68 18.34
C LEU A 347 9.61 14.52 18.05
N TYR A 348 10.33 14.62 16.93
CA TYR A 348 11.16 13.54 16.38
C TYR A 348 12.29 13.12 17.34
N ASP A 349 12.90 14.10 18.00
CA ASP A 349 14.05 13.91 18.89
C ASP A 349 13.74 13.27 20.25
N GLN A 350 12.50 12.84 20.53
CA GLN A 350 12.21 11.99 21.71
C GLN A 350 12.27 10.49 21.42
N GLY A 351 12.85 10.10 20.27
CA GLY A 351 12.99 8.70 19.85
C GLY A 351 11.68 8.05 19.42
N PHE A 352 11.75 6.80 19.00
CA PHE A 352 10.60 6.10 18.43
C PHE A 352 9.60 5.64 19.49
N LEU A 353 8.32 5.84 19.18
CA LEU A 353 7.20 5.26 19.92
C LEU A 353 6.86 3.90 19.30
N ASN A 354 7.24 2.82 19.98
CA ASN A 354 6.80 1.47 19.63
C ASN A 354 5.34 1.25 20.04
N PRO A 355 4.53 0.54 19.24
CA PRO A 355 3.18 0.18 19.63
C PRO A 355 3.20 -0.74 20.86
N ASP A 356 2.64 -0.27 21.98
CA ASP A 356 2.50 -1.05 23.20
C ASP A 356 1.12 -0.87 23.82
N ARG A 357 0.21 -1.79 23.51
CA ARG A 357 -1.15 -1.80 24.08
C ARG A 357 -1.16 -2.06 25.59
N GLY A 358 -0.01 -2.34 26.22
CA GLY A 358 0.14 -2.46 27.68
C GLY A 358 -0.07 -1.15 28.41
N ASN A 359 0.29 -0.02 27.80
CA ASN A 359 0.10 1.30 28.38
C ASN A 359 -1.32 1.87 28.18
N LYS A 360 -2.19 1.16 27.43
CA LYS A 360 -3.59 1.54 27.15
C LYS A 360 -3.76 2.93 26.50
N GLY A 361 -2.74 3.41 25.81
CA GLY A 361 -2.71 4.74 25.20
C GLY A 361 -2.02 5.81 26.07
N TYR A 362 -1.69 5.53 27.34
CA TYR A 362 -1.06 6.49 28.24
C TYR A 362 0.47 6.41 28.20
N ILE A 363 1.09 7.02 27.19
CA ILE A 363 2.55 6.93 26.97
C ILE A 363 3.36 7.61 28.10
N ASP A 364 2.77 8.60 28.77
CA ASP A 364 3.36 9.29 29.92
C ASP A 364 2.89 8.76 31.29
N GLY A 365 2.13 7.65 31.30
CA GLY A 365 1.49 7.10 32.48
C GLY A 365 0.06 7.62 32.69
N GLU A 366 -0.76 6.86 33.41
CA GLU A 366 -2.21 7.13 33.55
C GLU A 366 -2.51 8.49 34.20
N ASN A 367 -1.54 9.06 34.95
CA ASN A 367 -1.66 10.38 35.58
C ASN A 367 -0.66 11.39 35.00
N TYR A 368 -0.08 11.12 33.82
CA TYR A 368 0.91 11.97 33.15
C TYR A 368 2.13 12.26 34.02
N GLU A 369 2.53 11.28 34.85
CA GLU A 369 3.63 11.42 35.79
C GLU A 369 5.01 11.47 35.11
N LYS A 370 5.14 10.90 33.91
CA LYS A 370 6.35 11.04 33.09
C LYS A 370 6.29 12.36 32.34
N LYS A 371 7.42 13.08 32.35
CA LYS A 371 7.54 14.41 31.76
C LYS A 371 8.75 14.46 30.82
N PRO A 372 8.66 13.87 29.62
CA PRO A 372 9.83 13.72 28.75
C PRO A 372 10.17 15.00 27.96
N ILE A 373 9.26 15.97 27.92
CA ILE A 373 9.44 17.22 27.16
C ILE A 373 10.11 18.25 28.08
N ASN A 374 11.40 18.48 27.88
CA ASN A 374 12.20 19.37 28.74
C ASN A 374 12.06 20.85 28.33
N LEU A 375 11.64 21.69 29.26
CA LEU A 375 11.73 23.15 29.15
C LEU A 375 12.58 23.71 30.29
N LYS A 376 13.15 24.90 30.12
CA LYS A 376 13.89 25.57 31.20
C LYS A 376 13.01 25.90 32.41
N SER A 377 11.70 26.07 32.19
CA SER A 377 10.71 26.30 33.24
C SER A 377 10.28 25.04 34.01
N GLY A 378 10.72 23.86 33.57
CA GLY A 378 10.27 22.56 34.08
C GLY A 378 9.78 21.66 32.96
N ALA A 379 10.02 20.35 33.12
CA ALA A 379 9.59 19.36 32.14
C ALA A 379 8.07 19.16 32.17
N LEU A 380 7.51 18.76 31.03
CA LEU A 380 6.08 18.52 30.81
C LEU A 380 5.84 17.13 30.21
N SER A 381 4.64 16.61 30.44
CA SER A 381 4.07 15.52 29.65
C SER A 381 3.68 15.99 28.24
N HIS A 382 3.44 15.04 27.34
CA HIS A 382 2.88 15.28 26.01
C HIS A 382 1.53 16.00 26.11
N LEU A 383 0.65 15.59 27.03
CA LEU A 383 -0.64 16.26 27.22
C LEU A 383 -0.45 17.73 27.60
N GLU A 384 0.33 18.01 28.66
CA GLU A 384 0.58 19.38 29.11
C GLU A 384 1.20 20.25 27.99
N PHE A 385 2.14 19.70 27.21
CA PHE A 385 2.76 20.41 26.09
C PHE A 385 1.80 20.61 24.91
N SER A 386 0.95 19.62 24.62
CA SER A 386 -0.08 19.70 23.58
C SER A 386 -1.09 20.81 23.89
N GLU A 387 -1.49 20.96 25.15
CA GLU A 387 -2.41 22.02 25.58
C GLU A 387 -1.81 23.42 25.41
N LEU A 388 -0.49 23.56 25.60
CA LEU A 388 0.22 24.81 25.32
C LEU A 388 0.23 25.12 23.83
N ALA A 389 0.53 24.13 22.99
CA ALA A 389 0.55 24.28 21.53
C ALA A 389 -0.85 24.57 20.96
N ALA A 390 -1.88 23.89 21.48
CA ALA A 390 -3.26 24.00 21.04
C ALA A 390 -3.84 25.42 21.22
N ARG A 391 -3.35 26.21 22.19
CA ARG A 391 -3.73 27.63 22.36
C ARG A 391 -3.40 28.49 21.14
N LEU A 392 -2.48 28.05 20.30
CA LEU A 392 -2.10 28.70 19.04
C LEU A 392 -2.59 27.91 17.81
N GLY A 393 -3.45 26.90 18.02
CA GLY A 393 -3.92 26.01 16.96
C GLY A 393 -2.78 25.18 16.35
N ILE A 394 -1.82 24.75 17.17
CA ILE A 394 -0.70 23.89 16.76
C ILE A 394 -0.90 22.51 17.37
N THR A 395 -0.77 21.48 16.53
CA THR A 395 -0.77 20.08 16.94
C THR A 395 0.67 19.59 17.17
N ILE A 396 0.80 18.52 17.97
CA ILE A 396 2.08 17.84 18.19
C ILE A 396 1.96 16.37 17.83
N GLY A 397 3.09 15.71 17.58
CA GLY A 397 3.11 14.28 17.31
C GLY A 397 4.47 13.64 17.45
N ARG A 398 4.53 12.32 17.20
CA ARG A 398 5.70 11.47 17.47
C ARG A 398 6.01 10.59 16.26
N THR A 399 7.26 10.15 16.16
CA THR A 399 7.68 9.11 15.20
C THR A 399 7.49 7.74 15.83
N THR A 400 7.03 6.78 15.04
CA THR A 400 6.65 5.44 15.46
C THR A 400 7.33 4.39 14.59
N ILE A 401 7.47 3.16 15.09
CA ILE A 401 7.78 2.00 14.25
C ILE A 401 6.47 1.25 13.92
N THR A 402 5.55 1.97 13.27
CA THR A 402 4.22 1.56 12.79
C THR A 402 3.59 0.33 13.44
N ASN A 403 3.82 -0.89 12.95
CA ASN A 403 3.23 -2.11 13.53
C ASN A 403 4.30 -3.11 14.01
N SER A 404 5.57 -2.69 14.13
CA SER A 404 6.63 -3.53 14.71
C SER A 404 6.37 -3.71 16.21
N MET A 405 6.05 -4.93 16.62
CA MET A 405 5.89 -5.24 18.03
C MET A 405 7.26 -5.56 18.62
N ALA A 406 7.89 -4.54 19.19
CA ALA A 406 9.23 -4.60 19.73
C ALA A 406 9.33 -5.49 20.99
N PRO A 407 10.51 -6.05 21.30
CA PRO A 407 10.73 -6.84 22.51
C PRO A 407 10.32 -6.05 23.77
N GLY A 408 9.63 -6.72 24.70
CA GLY A 408 9.15 -6.13 25.95
C GLY A 408 7.80 -5.39 25.85
N THR A 409 7.23 -5.24 24.64
CA THR A 409 5.85 -4.74 24.47
C THR A 409 4.84 -5.85 24.77
N LYS A 410 3.64 -5.46 25.22
CA LYS A 410 2.59 -6.39 25.68
C LYS A 410 2.32 -7.57 24.74
N ASP A 411 2.34 -7.33 23.43
CA ASP A 411 1.95 -8.32 22.43
C ASP A 411 3.13 -9.15 21.90
N ALA A 412 4.37 -8.69 22.11
CA ALA A 412 5.58 -9.37 21.66
C ALA A 412 6.21 -10.26 22.75
N SER A 413 6.53 -9.70 23.92
CA SER A 413 7.23 -10.43 24.97
C SER A 413 7.10 -9.74 26.35
N PRO A 414 7.27 -10.44 27.48
CA PRO A 414 7.72 -11.83 27.64
C PRO A 414 6.63 -12.88 27.33
N ILE A 415 5.36 -12.49 27.19
CA ILE A 415 4.25 -13.39 26.88
C ILE A 415 3.76 -13.08 25.46
N PRO A 416 4.25 -13.77 24.41
CA PRO A 416 3.88 -13.49 23.04
C PRO A 416 2.38 -13.76 22.78
N SER A 417 1.75 -12.86 22.03
CA SER A 417 0.36 -12.98 21.60
C SER A 417 0.15 -14.19 20.69
N ASP A 418 -1.08 -14.73 20.67
CA ASP A 418 -1.48 -15.72 19.65
C ASP A 418 -1.78 -15.10 18.29
N SER A 419 -1.90 -13.78 18.27
CA SER A 419 -2.14 -13.00 17.06
C SER A 419 -0.85 -12.45 16.43
N ILE A 420 0.32 -12.97 16.81
CA ILE A 420 1.56 -12.72 16.06
C ILE A 420 1.50 -13.48 14.73
N TRP A 421 1.84 -12.80 13.64
CA TRP A 421 1.88 -13.40 12.31
C TRP A 421 3.08 -14.32 12.11
N TYR A 422 2.91 -15.30 11.24
CA TYR A 422 3.90 -16.32 10.95
C TYR A 422 4.02 -16.53 9.45
N GLN A 423 5.20 -16.95 9.02
CA GLN A 423 5.51 -17.35 7.65
C GLN A 423 5.03 -18.78 7.39
N GLN A 424 5.25 -19.69 8.36
CA GLN A 424 5.07 -21.13 8.20
C GLN A 424 4.64 -21.81 9.51
N LYS A 425 3.85 -22.89 9.42
CA LYS A 425 3.58 -23.80 10.56
C LYS A 425 4.26 -25.14 10.40
N ARG A 426 4.88 -25.62 11.47
CA ARG A 426 5.43 -26.98 11.58
C ARG A 426 4.94 -27.63 12.86
N LEU A 427 5.27 -28.90 13.05
CA LEU A 427 4.94 -29.67 14.24
C LEU A 427 6.21 -30.17 14.92
N LEU A 428 6.22 -30.07 16.24
CA LEU A 428 7.25 -30.70 17.07
C LEU A 428 7.09 -32.22 17.02
N THR A 429 8.14 -32.97 16.69
CA THR A 429 8.01 -34.43 16.48
C THR A 429 8.13 -35.26 17.76
N GLN A 430 8.57 -34.66 18.86
CA GLN A 430 8.74 -35.29 20.16
C GLN A 430 8.60 -34.29 21.30
N PHE A 431 8.46 -34.78 22.53
CA PHE A 431 8.51 -33.93 23.71
C PHE A 431 9.89 -33.27 23.86
N ILE A 432 9.92 -32.04 24.35
CA ILE A 432 11.14 -31.34 24.80
C ILE A 432 10.88 -30.74 26.19
N ASP A 433 11.87 -30.81 27.08
CA ASP A 433 11.83 -30.08 28.34
C ASP A 433 12.24 -28.60 28.17
N ALA A 434 12.33 -27.85 29.28
CA ALA A 434 12.63 -26.41 29.23
C ALA A 434 14.09 -26.10 28.85
N GLU A 435 15.03 -27.03 29.03
CA GLU A 435 16.46 -26.82 28.77
C GLU A 435 16.95 -27.55 27.50
N ASP A 436 16.13 -28.42 26.93
CA ASP A 436 16.38 -29.07 25.65
C ASP A 436 16.60 -28.05 24.52
N THR A 437 17.71 -28.21 23.81
CA THR A 437 18.09 -27.41 22.64
C THR A 437 17.97 -28.18 21.31
N LEU A 438 17.70 -29.50 21.39
CA LEU A 438 17.43 -30.33 20.22
C LEU A 438 15.94 -30.32 19.90
N ILE A 439 15.52 -29.35 19.08
CA ILE A 439 14.13 -29.17 18.67
C ILE A 439 13.91 -29.82 17.31
N TYR A 440 13.19 -30.95 17.30
CA TYR A 440 12.94 -31.72 16.07
C TYR A 440 11.61 -31.35 15.42
N VAL A 441 11.64 -31.14 14.11
CA VAL A 441 10.52 -30.67 13.30
C VAL A 441 10.08 -31.73 12.29
N ASN A 442 8.79 -31.75 11.96
CA ASN A 442 8.25 -32.73 11.02
C ASN A 442 8.67 -32.48 9.57
N ASP A 443 8.88 -31.22 9.22
CA ASP A 443 9.16 -30.77 7.86
C ASP A 443 10.11 -29.55 7.90
N PRO A 444 11.28 -29.60 7.23
CA PRO A 444 12.27 -28.52 7.25
C PRO A 444 11.96 -27.41 6.25
N ILE A 445 11.00 -27.60 5.33
CA ILE A 445 10.75 -26.70 4.20
C ILE A 445 10.64 -25.24 4.71
N TYR A 446 11.37 -24.34 4.06
CA TYR A 446 11.45 -22.90 4.35
C TYR A 446 11.96 -22.51 5.74
N LEU A 447 12.30 -23.44 6.65
CA LEU A 447 12.86 -23.09 7.96
C LEU A 447 14.27 -22.51 7.85
N ASP A 448 15.01 -22.81 6.79
CA ASP A 448 16.33 -22.24 6.48
C ASP A 448 16.29 -20.79 5.98
N GLU A 449 15.15 -20.31 5.48
CA GLU A 449 15.00 -18.91 5.06
C GLU A 449 15.21 -17.96 6.26
N ILE A 450 16.03 -16.92 6.12
CA ILE A 450 16.16 -15.93 7.19
C ILE A 450 14.96 -15.00 7.09
N ALA A 451 14.15 -14.94 8.14
CA ALA A 451 12.95 -14.13 8.16
C ALA A 451 13.24 -12.61 7.99
N SER A 452 12.21 -11.89 7.55
CA SER A 452 12.23 -10.55 6.90
C SER A 452 12.53 -10.61 5.41
N TRP A 453 11.80 -9.82 4.62
CA TRP A 453 12.14 -9.63 3.21
C TRP A 453 13.28 -8.63 2.99
N GLU A 454 13.60 -7.82 4.00
CA GLU A 454 14.65 -6.81 3.94
C GLU A 454 15.84 -7.19 4.81
N GLY A 455 17.04 -7.10 4.24
CA GLY A 455 18.32 -7.17 4.95
C GLY A 455 18.63 -8.48 5.68
N HIS A 456 17.69 -9.43 5.75
CA HIS A 456 17.77 -10.75 6.40
C HIS A 456 18.57 -10.75 7.71
N THR A 457 17.95 -10.24 8.78
CA THR A 457 18.59 -10.13 10.09
C THR A 457 18.54 -11.48 10.83
N LYS A 458 19.64 -12.25 10.78
CA LYS A 458 19.74 -13.58 11.40
C LYS A 458 19.36 -13.62 12.89
N GLU A 459 19.60 -12.53 13.62
CA GLU A 459 19.26 -12.45 15.05
C GLU A 459 17.75 -12.37 15.30
N LEU A 460 16.95 -12.05 14.29
CA LEU A 460 15.49 -12.04 14.37
C LEU A 460 14.86 -13.37 13.91
N ASN A 461 15.65 -14.32 13.40
CA ASN A 461 15.10 -15.59 12.92
C ASN A 461 14.64 -16.47 14.09
N MET A 462 13.32 -16.60 14.25
CA MET A 462 12.74 -17.25 15.42
C MET A 462 11.46 -18.03 15.11
N VAL A 463 11.16 -18.98 16.00
CA VAL A 463 9.88 -19.68 16.05
C VAL A 463 9.16 -19.40 17.37
N LYS A 464 7.84 -19.53 17.38
CA LYS A 464 7.02 -19.57 18.59
C LYS A 464 6.46 -20.98 18.80
N ILE A 465 6.57 -21.51 20.01
CA ILE A 465 5.85 -22.70 20.46
C ILE A 465 5.07 -22.32 21.72
N GLY A 466 3.74 -22.39 21.67
CA GLY A 466 2.89 -21.86 22.74
C GLY A 466 3.19 -20.39 23.05
N LYS A 467 3.74 -20.12 24.24
CA LYS A 467 4.14 -18.78 24.73
C LYS A 467 5.65 -18.59 24.83
N GLU A 468 6.43 -19.45 24.19
CA GLU A 468 7.88 -19.33 24.15
C GLU A 468 8.35 -18.89 22.76
N LEU A 469 9.24 -17.90 22.72
CA LEU A 469 10.00 -17.51 21.54
C LEU A 469 11.35 -18.21 21.56
N ILE A 470 11.75 -18.77 20.42
CA ILE A 470 12.96 -19.56 20.29
C ILE A 470 13.71 -19.08 19.04
N HIS A 471 14.90 -18.54 19.25
CA HIS A 471 15.80 -18.14 18.14
C HIS A 471 16.56 -19.35 17.59
N TYR A 472 16.82 -19.34 16.28
CA TYR A 472 17.57 -20.38 15.58
C TYR A 472 18.20 -19.83 14.29
N VAL A 473 19.28 -20.45 13.80
CA VAL A 473 20.03 -19.95 12.62
C VAL A 473 19.85 -20.82 11.38
N GLY A 474 19.32 -22.04 11.52
CA GLY A 474 19.06 -22.91 10.37
C GLY A 474 18.42 -24.23 10.76
N VAL A 475 18.29 -25.12 9.79
CA VAL A 475 17.71 -26.46 9.94
C VAL A 475 18.68 -27.51 9.41
N SER A 476 18.68 -28.72 9.98
CA SER A 476 19.55 -29.80 9.52
C SER A 476 19.17 -30.32 8.12
N ASP A 477 20.16 -30.69 7.30
CA ASP A 477 19.96 -31.15 5.92
C ASP A 477 19.25 -32.52 5.79
N PHE A 478 19.34 -33.37 6.82
CA PHE A 478 18.84 -34.75 6.79
C PHE A 478 17.96 -35.06 7.99
N ALA A 479 17.00 -35.96 7.78
CA ALA A 479 16.13 -36.46 8.84
C ALA A 479 16.92 -37.25 9.92
N PRO A 480 16.48 -37.22 11.19
CA PRO A 480 15.36 -36.43 11.72
C PRO A 480 15.72 -34.94 11.75
N TYR A 481 14.84 -34.11 11.16
CA TYR A 481 15.08 -32.69 10.98
C TYR A 481 15.03 -31.95 12.31
N ARG A 482 15.96 -31.02 12.54
CA ARG A 482 16.01 -30.19 13.74
C ARG A 482 16.47 -28.77 13.47
N LEU A 483 16.04 -27.84 14.32
CA LEU A 483 16.55 -26.48 14.35
C LEU A 483 18.02 -26.49 14.84
N LEU A 484 18.83 -25.56 14.32
CA LEU A 484 20.26 -25.43 14.60
C LEU A 484 20.55 -24.10 15.29
N ASN A 485 21.57 -24.09 16.17
CA ASN A 485 22.00 -22.93 16.96
C ASN A 485 20.84 -22.29 17.75
N VAL A 486 20.12 -23.14 18.48
CA VAL A 486 18.89 -22.79 19.19
C VAL A 486 19.18 -21.99 20.47
N THR A 487 18.44 -20.90 20.67
CA THR A 487 18.35 -20.17 21.94
C THR A 487 16.89 -20.15 22.43
N ARG A 488 16.63 -20.89 23.52
CA ARG A 488 15.33 -20.98 24.21
C ARG A 488 15.03 -19.72 25.04
N GLY A 489 13.76 -19.42 25.25
CA GLY A 489 13.33 -18.26 26.06
C GLY A 489 13.79 -16.91 25.49
N TYR A 490 13.84 -16.80 24.16
CA TYR A 490 14.27 -15.59 23.47
C TYR A 490 13.38 -14.39 23.84
N TRP A 491 13.95 -13.19 23.84
CA TRP A 491 13.30 -11.95 24.29
C TRP A 491 12.63 -12.05 25.67
N ASN A 492 13.28 -12.76 26.59
CA ASN A 492 12.80 -13.02 27.96
C ASN A 492 11.47 -13.77 28.03
N SER A 493 11.08 -14.48 26.97
CA SER A 493 9.94 -15.39 27.05
C SER A 493 10.26 -16.59 27.96
N GLN A 494 9.24 -17.17 28.57
CA GLN A 494 9.43 -18.24 29.54
C GLN A 494 9.78 -19.55 28.84
N LYS A 495 10.91 -20.16 29.21
CA LYS A 495 11.23 -21.54 28.83
C LYS A 495 10.28 -22.51 29.53
N ILE A 496 9.60 -23.35 28.75
CA ILE A 496 8.70 -24.38 29.28
C ILE A 496 8.89 -25.71 28.53
N ALA A 497 8.33 -26.79 29.07
CA ALA A 497 8.24 -28.04 28.32
C ALA A 497 7.17 -27.92 27.23
N HIS A 498 7.42 -28.54 26.07
CA HIS A 498 6.46 -28.62 24.95
C HIS A 498 6.24 -30.08 24.55
N HIS A 499 5.03 -30.39 24.13
CA HIS A 499 4.60 -31.73 23.79
C HIS A 499 4.80 -32.04 22.31
N LYS A 500 4.94 -33.34 22.01
CA LYS A 500 4.86 -33.82 20.64
C LYS A 500 3.55 -33.34 20.00
N ASN A 501 3.65 -32.90 18.75
CA ASN A 501 2.59 -32.31 17.93
C ASN A 501 2.19 -30.89 18.32
N ASP A 502 2.89 -30.23 19.25
CA ASP A 502 2.73 -28.79 19.43
C ASP A 502 3.14 -28.05 18.14
N THR A 503 2.35 -27.05 17.78
CA THR A 503 2.60 -26.24 16.58
C THR A 503 3.78 -25.32 16.81
N ILE A 504 4.70 -25.34 15.85
CA ILE A 504 5.84 -24.43 15.72
C ILE A 504 5.48 -23.39 14.68
N TYR A 505 5.43 -22.13 15.07
CA TYR A 505 5.16 -21.01 14.16
C TYR A 505 6.47 -20.32 13.82
N LYS A 506 6.93 -20.40 12.57
CA LYS A 506 8.04 -19.57 12.10
C LYS A 506 7.54 -18.14 11.94
N LEU A 507 8.02 -17.22 12.77
CA LEU A 507 7.42 -15.89 12.86
C LEU A 507 7.81 -15.00 11.68
N GLN A 508 6.88 -14.12 11.27
CA GLN A 508 7.23 -12.99 10.44
C GLN A 508 7.80 -11.88 11.33
N VAL A 509 8.95 -11.35 10.94
CA VAL A 509 9.70 -10.34 11.70
C VAL A 509 10.01 -9.12 10.83
N THR A 510 10.42 -8.03 11.47
CA THR A 510 10.91 -6.80 10.84
C THR A 510 12.42 -6.89 10.57
N VAL A 511 13.16 -5.78 10.69
CA VAL A 511 14.60 -5.69 10.46
C VAL A 511 15.35 -5.27 11.73
N GLY A 512 16.69 -5.31 11.70
CA GLY A 512 17.54 -4.79 12.76
C GLY A 512 17.55 -3.25 12.85
N TRP A 513 18.59 -2.68 13.47
CA TRP A 513 18.87 -1.24 13.48
C TRP A 513 17.86 -0.37 14.24
N GLY A 514 17.22 -0.90 15.27
CA GLY A 514 16.22 -0.19 16.06
C GLY A 514 14.78 -0.40 15.59
N TYR A 515 14.57 -1.25 14.57
CA TYR A 515 13.25 -1.65 14.07
C TYR A 515 12.83 -3.04 14.56
N GLU A 516 13.63 -3.68 15.43
CA GLU A 516 13.48 -5.09 15.80
C GLU A 516 12.10 -5.39 16.39
N GLY A 517 11.40 -6.37 15.82
CA GLY A 517 10.10 -6.78 16.30
C GLY A 517 9.47 -7.92 15.48
N VAL A 518 8.29 -8.32 15.92
CA VAL A 518 7.43 -9.30 15.25
C VAL A 518 6.21 -8.62 14.66
N ILE A 519 5.65 -9.19 13.58
CA ILE A 519 4.52 -8.61 12.85
C ILE A 519 3.18 -9.14 13.39
N PRO A 520 2.14 -8.30 13.54
CA PRO A 520 0.80 -8.76 13.92
C PRO A 520 0.04 -9.40 12.75
N ASN A 521 -0.89 -10.31 13.06
CA ASN A 521 -1.93 -10.69 12.11
C ASN A 521 -2.91 -9.52 11.86
N LEU A 522 -3.85 -9.66 10.92
CA LEU A 522 -4.76 -8.56 10.58
C LEU A 522 -5.59 -8.06 11.78
N GLN A 523 -6.07 -8.96 12.65
CA GLN A 523 -6.91 -8.56 13.78
C GLN A 523 -6.12 -7.79 14.85
N LEU A 524 -4.89 -8.22 15.15
CA LEU A 524 -4.04 -7.50 16.09
C LEU A 524 -3.55 -6.18 15.49
N GLN A 525 -3.34 -6.12 14.16
CA GLN A 525 -3.05 -4.88 13.47
C GLN A 525 -4.21 -3.87 13.58
N ASP A 526 -5.46 -4.32 13.44
CA ASP A 526 -6.64 -3.47 13.67
C ASP A 526 -6.67 -2.93 15.12
N GLU A 527 -6.26 -3.73 16.11
CA GLU A 527 -6.14 -3.29 17.51
C GLU A 527 -4.98 -2.30 17.73
N ILE A 528 -3.87 -2.43 16.99
CA ILE A 528 -2.76 -1.46 17.00
C ILE A 528 -3.19 -0.15 16.34
N ALA A 529 -3.97 -0.21 15.26
CA ALA A 529 -4.56 0.98 14.63
C ALA A 529 -5.46 1.76 15.61
N LYS A 530 -6.33 1.05 16.36
CA LYS A 530 -7.15 1.67 17.42
C LYS A 530 -6.29 2.27 18.52
N TYR A 531 -5.24 1.57 18.92
CA TYR A 531 -4.29 2.05 19.92
C TYR A 531 -3.65 3.38 19.53
N TYR A 532 -3.28 3.60 18.26
CA TYR A 532 -2.76 4.90 17.83
C TYR A 532 -3.78 6.04 17.99
N ALA A 533 -5.05 5.78 17.68
CA ALA A 533 -6.11 6.75 17.96
C ALA A 533 -6.30 7.00 19.47
N ASP A 534 -6.20 5.96 20.30
CA ASP A 534 -6.27 6.09 21.77
C ASP A 534 -5.07 6.90 22.32
N VAL A 535 -3.86 6.70 21.79
CA VAL A 535 -2.67 7.51 22.14
C VAL A 535 -2.88 8.97 21.77
N CYS A 536 -3.40 9.27 20.58
CA CYS A 536 -3.77 10.63 20.20
C CYS A 536 -4.74 11.26 21.19
N ALA A 537 -5.84 10.56 21.49
CA ALA A 537 -6.87 11.05 22.41
C ALA A 537 -6.33 11.27 23.83
N GLY A 538 -5.54 10.33 24.36
CA GLY A 538 -5.04 10.39 25.73
C GLY A 538 -3.95 11.44 25.95
N ASN A 539 -3.16 11.77 24.93
CA ASN A 539 -1.97 12.62 25.09
C ASN A 539 -2.04 13.94 24.30
N GLY A 540 -3.18 14.23 23.68
CA GLY A 540 -3.37 15.43 22.85
C GLY A 540 -2.52 15.45 21.58
N LEU A 541 -2.11 14.28 21.08
CA LEU A 541 -1.42 14.18 19.80
C LEU A 541 -2.43 14.20 18.65
N ALA A 542 -2.02 14.71 17.50
CA ALA A 542 -2.77 14.60 16.26
C ALA A 542 -1.84 14.47 15.04
N TYR A 543 -0.64 13.95 15.28
CA TYR A 543 0.35 13.70 14.24
C TYR A 543 1.17 12.43 14.48
N TYR A 544 1.44 11.69 13.40
CA TYR A 544 2.42 10.60 13.39
C TYR A 544 3.39 10.70 12.22
N ASP A 545 4.62 10.28 12.48
CA ASP A 545 5.57 9.86 11.46
C ASP A 545 5.66 8.34 11.55
N PHE A 546 5.05 7.66 10.58
CA PHE A 546 5.00 6.20 10.49
C PHE A 546 6.27 5.69 9.81
N ASP A 547 7.35 5.63 10.60
CA ASP A 547 8.55 4.90 10.19
C ASP A 547 8.23 3.39 10.19
N GLY A 548 8.84 2.63 9.28
CA GLY A 548 8.44 1.24 9.04
C GLY A 548 7.01 1.06 8.54
N GLN A 549 6.40 2.04 7.83
CA GLN A 549 5.01 1.94 7.35
C GLN A 549 4.79 0.73 6.41
N GLU A 550 5.82 0.32 5.69
CA GLU A 550 5.87 -0.88 4.86
C GLU A 550 5.71 -2.17 5.66
N PHE A 551 5.91 -2.15 6.98
CA PHE A 551 5.63 -3.29 7.86
C PHE A 551 4.15 -3.69 7.85
N LEU A 552 3.26 -2.80 7.41
CA LEU A 552 1.86 -3.12 7.14
C LEU A 552 1.68 -4.15 6.01
N PHE A 553 2.66 -4.32 5.12
CA PHE A 553 2.60 -5.31 4.02
C PHE A 553 3.05 -6.72 4.45
N TYR A 554 3.73 -6.84 5.59
CA TYR A 554 4.51 -8.05 5.95
C TYR A 554 3.64 -9.28 6.24
N ASN A 555 2.34 -9.09 6.48
CA ASN A 555 1.40 -10.20 6.64
C ASN A 555 0.93 -10.82 5.30
N GLY A 556 1.42 -10.33 4.16
CA GLY A 556 1.14 -10.86 2.83
C GLY A 556 -0.14 -10.33 2.17
N HIS A 557 -0.84 -9.39 2.82
CA HIS A 557 -2.04 -8.73 2.27
C HIS A 557 -1.79 -7.37 1.61
N GLY A 558 -0.54 -6.89 1.62
CA GLY A 558 -0.14 -5.67 0.93
C GLY A 558 -1.06 -4.49 1.21
N TYR A 559 -1.55 -3.81 0.16
CA TYR A 559 -2.37 -2.61 0.30
C TYR A 559 -3.73 -2.84 0.99
N TYR A 560 -4.28 -4.06 0.98
CA TYR A 560 -5.49 -4.38 1.75
C TYR A 560 -5.27 -4.22 3.25
N SER A 561 -4.13 -4.70 3.74
CA SER A 561 -3.70 -4.54 5.14
C SER A 561 -3.58 -3.06 5.51
N THR A 562 -3.00 -2.26 4.62
CA THR A 562 -2.81 -0.81 4.81
C THR A 562 -4.13 -0.04 4.85
N LYS A 563 -5.07 -0.32 3.93
CA LYS A 563 -6.41 0.29 3.95
C LYS A 563 -7.12 0.03 5.26
N ARG A 564 -7.13 -1.23 5.71
CA ARG A 564 -7.73 -1.62 6.99
C ARG A 564 -7.12 -0.90 8.18
N PHE A 565 -5.79 -0.79 8.23
CA PHE A 565 -5.08 -0.11 9.31
C PHE A 565 -5.51 1.37 9.41
N PHE A 566 -5.40 2.12 8.31
CA PHE A 566 -5.76 3.53 8.35
C PHE A 566 -7.27 3.74 8.53
N GLY A 567 -8.12 2.98 7.85
CA GLY A 567 -9.57 3.02 8.05
C GLY A 567 -9.95 2.83 9.52
N THR A 568 -9.41 1.77 10.14
CA THR A 568 -9.65 1.47 11.57
C THR A 568 -9.14 2.57 12.50
N MET A 569 -7.95 3.12 12.24
CA MET A 569 -7.39 4.21 13.05
C MET A 569 -8.27 5.45 12.97
N PHE A 570 -8.69 5.86 11.77
CA PHE A 570 -9.48 7.07 11.57
C PHE A 570 -10.93 6.92 12.07
N ASP A 571 -11.54 5.74 11.93
CA ASP A 571 -12.85 5.46 12.51
C ASP A 571 -12.80 5.54 14.04
N ARG A 572 -11.78 4.94 14.66
CA ARG A 572 -11.56 5.05 16.11
C ARG A 572 -11.28 6.50 16.54
N ALA A 573 -10.46 7.23 15.79
CA ALA A 573 -10.14 8.62 16.06
C ALA A 573 -11.42 9.49 16.05
N LYS A 574 -12.30 9.26 15.07
CA LYS A 574 -13.60 9.92 14.97
C LYS A 574 -14.49 9.62 16.18
N ASP A 575 -14.57 8.37 16.62
CA ASP A 575 -15.34 7.97 17.81
C ASP A 575 -14.84 8.65 19.09
N LEU A 576 -13.53 8.89 19.18
CA LEU A 576 -12.88 9.56 20.30
C LEU A 576 -12.91 11.09 20.20
N GLY A 577 -13.39 11.66 19.09
CA GLY A 577 -13.36 13.10 18.84
C GLY A 577 -11.96 13.66 18.57
N VAL A 578 -11.00 12.81 18.20
CA VAL A 578 -9.67 13.24 17.74
C VAL A 578 -9.84 13.86 16.34
N PRO A 579 -9.27 15.06 16.08
CA PRO A 579 -9.30 15.66 14.75
C PRO A 579 -8.52 14.79 13.75
N TYR A 580 -8.45 15.21 12.49
CA TYR A 580 -7.60 14.54 11.49
C TYR A 580 -6.19 14.31 12.06
N ILE A 581 -5.82 13.04 12.22
CA ILE A 581 -4.47 12.62 12.57
C ILE A 581 -3.62 12.80 11.33
N ARG A 582 -2.90 13.91 11.26
CA ARG A 582 -1.99 14.19 10.16
C ARG A 582 -0.84 13.19 10.21
N PHE A 583 -0.46 12.59 9.09
CA PHE A 583 0.72 11.73 9.12
C PHE A 583 1.55 11.81 7.85
N THR A 584 2.82 11.51 8.07
CA THR A 584 3.79 11.09 7.08
C THR A 584 4.19 9.64 7.36
N GLY A 585 4.90 9.01 6.45
CA GLY A 585 5.57 7.75 6.75
C GLY A 585 6.61 7.36 5.69
N ALA A 586 7.24 6.21 5.90
CA ALA A 586 8.34 5.70 5.09
C ALA A 586 7.91 5.30 3.66
N THR A 587 6.61 5.11 3.42
CA THR A 587 6.07 4.76 2.11
C THR A 587 4.82 5.57 1.76
N LEU A 588 4.47 5.59 0.48
CA LEU A 588 3.19 6.08 -0.02
C LEU A 588 2.58 4.96 -0.85
N SER A 589 1.38 4.53 -0.49
CA SER A 589 0.69 3.44 -1.17
C SER A 589 -0.74 3.85 -1.52
N GLU A 590 -1.37 3.09 -2.40
CA GLU A 590 -2.80 3.24 -2.69
C GLU A 590 -3.63 3.15 -1.38
N GLY A 591 -3.24 2.25 -0.47
CA GLY A 591 -3.94 2.04 0.79
C GLY A 591 -3.80 3.16 1.82
N SER A 592 -2.77 4.02 1.71
CA SER A 592 -2.63 5.20 2.57
C SER A 592 -3.04 6.51 1.89
N TRP A 593 -3.18 6.50 0.56
CA TRP A 593 -3.32 7.72 -0.23
C TRP A 593 -4.45 8.61 0.29
N HIS A 594 -5.67 8.10 0.47
CA HIS A 594 -6.80 8.94 0.90
C HIS A 594 -6.55 9.76 2.17
N TYR A 595 -5.71 9.24 3.07
CA TYR A 595 -5.43 9.86 4.35
C TYR A 595 -4.10 10.62 4.39
N GLN A 596 -3.09 10.17 3.64
CA GLN A 596 -1.72 10.68 3.75
C GLN A 596 -1.55 12.01 3.01
N SER A 597 -1.28 13.09 3.75
CA SER A 597 -1.11 14.44 3.18
C SER A 597 0.34 14.79 2.83
N ILE A 598 1.30 14.07 3.41
CA ILE A 598 2.74 14.33 3.32
C ILE A 598 3.49 13.00 3.33
N TRP A 599 4.74 13.01 2.88
CA TRP A 599 5.49 11.77 2.70
C TRP A 599 6.97 11.97 2.99
N ASN A 600 7.55 11.13 3.85
CA ASN A 600 8.88 11.28 4.44
C ASN A 600 9.83 10.31 3.72
N VAL A 601 10.27 10.67 2.51
CA VAL A 601 11.30 9.88 1.82
C VAL A 601 12.67 10.52 2.01
N ASP A 602 13.59 9.70 2.52
CA ASP A 602 15.04 9.88 2.51
C ASP A 602 15.56 11.18 3.14
N GLY A 603 15.29 11.36 4.44
CA GLY A 603 15.86 12.44 5.26
C GLY A 603 15.69 13.84 4.69
N GLY A 604 14.74 14.01 3.75
CA GLY A 604 14.71 15.13 2.82
C GLY A 604 13.55 16.08 3.10
N LYS A 605 13.87 17.26 3.64
CA LYS A 605 13.23 18.58 3.35
C LYS A 605 11.75 18.81 3.67
N ASN A 606 10.99 17.83 4.14
CA ASN A 606 9.62 18.08 4.63
C ASN A 606 9.60 18.73 6.01
N LEU A 607 10.77 18.82 6.64
CA LEU A 607 10.99 19.27 7.99
C LEU A 607 12.02 20.40 7.92
N TYR A 608 11.65 21.59 8.39
CA TYR A 608 12.53 22.76 8.34
C TYR A 608 13.70 22.60 9.33
N ASP A 609 14.92 22.47 8.83
CA ASP A 609 16.16 22.54 9.62
C ASP A 609 16.83 23.93 9.45
N PRO A 610 16.99 24.72 10.53
CA PRO A 610 17.63 26.03 10.47
C PRO A 610 19.16 26.02 10.32
N ASN A 611 19.85 24.87 10.25
CA ASN A 611 21.31 24.79 10.18
C ASN A 611 21.85 24.52 8.75
N PRO A 612 22.42 25.52 8.04
CA PRO A 612 22.88 25.37 6.66
C PRO A 612 24.23 24.64 6.48
N GLU A 613 24.95 24.28 7.55
CA GLU A 613 26.27 23.63 7.43
C GLU A 613 26.21 22.11 7.21
N ASN A 614 25.05 21.49 7.41
CA ASN A 614 24.82 20.08 7.07
C ASN A 614 24.19 19.95 5.67
N GLY A 615 25.02 20.18 4.65
CA GLY A 615 24.96 19.50 3.35
C GLY A 615 23.62 19.47 2.59
N VAL A 616 23.40 20.49 1.75
CA VAL A 616 22.71 20.41 0.43
C VAL A 616 21.43 19.56 0.38
N VAL A 617 20.32 20.10 0.89
CA VAL A 617 18.99 19.50 0.75
C VAL A 617 18.09 20.48 -0.06
N ARG A 618 17.94 20.25 -1.39
CA ARG A 618 17.12 21.00 -2.39
C ARG A 618 15.60 20.68 -2.46
N LEU A 619 14.70 21.57 -2.03
CA LEU A 619 13.23 21.37 -1.95
C LEU A 619 12.64 20.47 -3.06
N ALA A 620 12.04 19.34 -2.69
CA ALA A 620 11.19 18.56 -3.59
C ALA A 620 9.74 18.74 -3.15
N ARG A 621 8.94 19.42 -4.00
CA ARG A 621 7.47 19.28 -3.98
C ARG A 621 7.17 17.79 -4.05
N ALA A 622 6.28 17.27 -3.21
CA ALA A 622 5.49 16.09 -3.57
C ALA A 622 4.66 16.48 -4.82
N LYS A 623 5.26 16.30 -6.00
CA LYS A 623 4.66 16.59 -7.31
C LYS A 623 3.68 15.48 -7.67
N ILE A 624 2.66 15.29 -6.85
CA ILE A 624 1.58 14.35 -7.14
C ILE A 624 0.58 14.97 -8.14
N PHE A 625 0.64 16.30 -8.38
CA PHE A 625 -0.14 17.00 -9.42
C PHE A 625 0.58 18.16 -10.14
N GLU A 626 1.90 18.32 -10.00
CA GLU A 626 2.66 19.35 -10.73
C GLU A 626 4.00 18.82 -11.25
N MET A 627 3.93 17.88 -12.19
CA MET A 627 4.39 18.08 -13.57
C MET A 627 3.33 17.45 -14.47
#